data_AF-A0A2D8CB33-F1
#
_entry.id   AF-A0A2D8CB33-F1
#
_cell.length_a   1.000
_cell.length_b   1.000
_cell.length_c   1.000
_cell.angle_alpha   90.00
_cell.angle_beta   90.00
_cell.angle_gamma   90.00
#
_symmetry.space_group_name_H-M   'P 1'
#
loop_
_entity.id
_entity.type
_entity.pdbx_description
1 polymer ?
#
loop_
_entity_poly.entity_id
_entity_poly.type
_entity_poly.pdbx_seq_one_letter_code
_entity_poly.pdbx_strand_id
1 'polypeptide(L)'
;MKTRLVEAKVTFFNYKTEFEKHYYNCFHQGKHTNKAKKDIVGKSYEMLREKCIKSYGCDIATKKEREYFKKMLGGSYDADQYIVQKHTRKLLALEEDKGHYVDKCFFKRALANATETVAYCLKNNIEIPYFILSCPTNYKDYNAQLRFLLDDLSLFDKKVVEVCKQKLKFFHHCHHGRTSRTKYLTTDKNPFIIEDNLVDAEKRFFSMIKG
;
A
#
# COMPACT_ATOMS: atom_id res chain seq x y z
N MET A 1 1.16 -49.20 5.33
CA MET A 1 1.68 -47.81 5.43
C MET A 1 0.53 -46.89 5.80
N LYS A 2 0.57 -46.23 6.97
CA LYS A 2 -0.43 -45.21 7.36
C LYS A 2 0.08 -43.84 6.91
N THR A 3 -0.54 -43.27 5.90
CA THR A 3 -0.26 -41.92 5.41
C THR A 3 -0.77 -40.92 6.47
N ARG A 4 0.15 -40.27 7.21
CA ARG A 4 -0.20 -39.13 8.07
C ARG A 4 -0.45 -37.93 7.17
N LEU A 5 -1.73 -37.58 6.98
CA LEU A 5 -2.13 -36.27 6.49
C LEU A 5 -1.75 -35.24 7.56
N VAL A 6 -0.70 -34.47 7.30
CA VAL A 6 -0.39 -33.28 8.09
C VAL A 6 -1.42 -32.23 7.68
N GLU A 7 -2.47 -32.06 8.49
CA GLU A 7 -3.37 -30.93 8.36
C GLU A 7 -2.56 -29.65 8.55
N ALA A 8 -2.29 -28.96 7.45
CA ALA A 8 -1.73 -27.62 7.50
C ALA A 8 -2.76 -26.74 8.21
N LYS A 9 -2.45 -26.30 9.44
CA LYS A 9 -3.22 -25.26 10.13
C LYS A 9 -3.25 -24.03 9.23
N VAL A 10 -4.38 -23.79 8.57
CA VAL A 10 -4.65 -22.55 7.85
C VAL A 10 -4.80 -21.46 8.91
N THR A 11 -3.72 -20.74 9.18
CA THR A 11 -3.79 -19.53 10.01
C THR A 11 -4.56 -18.47 9.25
N PHE A 12 -5.77 -18.17 9.70
CA PHE A 12 -6.58 -17.08 9.18
C PHE A 12 -5.87 -15.74 9.48
N PHE A 13 -5.63 -14.93 8.45
CA PHE A 13 -5.03 -13.60 8.63
C PHE A 13 -6.07 -12.66 9.23
N ASN A 14 -5.84 -12.22 10.48
CA ASN A 14 -6.64 -11.18 11.12
C ASN A 14 -5.88 -9.85 11.06
N TYR A 15 -6.38 -8.92 10.25
CA TYR A 15 -5.74 -7.63 10.02
C TYR A 15 -5.54 -6.85 11.33
N LYS A 16 -6.57 -6.76 12.18
CA LYS A 16 -6.51 -6.02 13.46
C LYS A 16 -5.40 -6.57 14.36
N THR A 17 -5.35 -7.89 14.51
CA THR A 17 -4.32 -8.56 15.33
C THR A 17 -2.91 -8.36 14.78
N GLU A 18 -2.71 -8.47 13.46
CA GLU A 18 -1.38 -8.24 12.87
C GLU A 18 -0.97 -6.76 12.94
N PHE A 19 -1.94 -5.85 12.86
CA PHE A 19 -1.72 -4.42 13.02
C PHE A 19 -1.35 -4.05 14.46
N GLU A 20 -1.99 -4.66 15.46
CA GLU A 20 -1.60 -4.53 16.87
C GLU A 20 -0.16 -5.03 17.11
N LYS A 21 0.18 -6.21 16.57
CA LYS A 21 1.55 -6.74 16.63
C LYS A 21 2.56 -5.81 15.99
N HIS A 22 2.21 -5.18 14.87
CA HIS A 22 3.04 -4.19 14.20
C HIS A 22 3.42 -3.02 15.15
N TYR A 23 2.44 -2.41 15.82
CA TYR A 23 2.72 -1.30 16.76
C TYR A 23 3.46 -1.75 18.01
N TYR A 24 3.10 -2.90 18.56
CA TYR A 24 3.81 -3.50 19.68
C TYR A 24 5.31 -3.68 19.34
N ASN A 25 5.61 -4.28 18.19
CA ASN A 25 6.98 -4.49 17.74
C ASN A 25 7.73 -3.16 17.51
N CYS A 26 7.08 -2.17 16.91
CA CYS A 26 7.68 -0.84 16.71
C CYS A 26 8.02 -0.16 18.04
N PHE A 27 7.16 -0.28 19.04
CA PHE A 27 7.39 0.27 20.38
C PHE A 27 8.62 -0.36 21.04
N HIS A 28 8.70 -1.70 21.05
CA HIS A 28 9.82 -2.42 21.64
C HIS A 28 11.13 -2.16 20.88
N GLN A 29 11.12 -2.23 19.55
CA GLN A 29 12.30 -1.94 18.75
C GLN A 29 12.80 -0.50 18.99
N GLY A 30 11.89 0.47 19.07
CA GLY A 30 12.21 1.87 19.32
C GLY A 30 12.87 2.16 20.67
N LYS A 31 12.76 1.27 21.66
CA LYS A 31 13.47 1.37 22.95
C LYS A 31 14.94 0.94 22.88
N HIS A 32 15.30 0.14 21.88
CA HIS A 32 16.60 -0.55 21.82
C HIS A 32 17.43 -0.14 20.60
N THR A 33 17.06 0.94 19.90
CA THR A 33 17.75 1.38 18.69
C THR A 33 17.83 2.91 18.59
N ASN A 34 18.90 3.40 17.97
CA ASN A 34 19.06 4.82 17.61
C ASN A 34 18.41 5.17 16.27
N LYS A 35 17.73 4.23 15.61
CA LYS A 35 17.00 4.49 14.36
C LYS A 35 15.85 5.46 14.60
N ALA A 36 15.59 6.32 13.62
CA ALA A 36 14.46 7.22 13.70
C ALA A 36 13.15 6.41 13.77
N LYS A 37 12.25 6.79 14.68
CA LYS A 37 10.95 6.10 14.89
C LYS A 37 10.15 5.92 13.60
N LYS A 38 10.21 6.91 12.69
CA LYS A 38 9.54 6.85 11.38
C LYS A 38 10.03 5.70 10.50
N ASP A 39 11.32 5.35 10.56
CA ASP A 39 11.92 4.31 9.71
C ASP A 39 11.59 2.91 10.27
N ILE A 40 11.54 2.79 11.61
CA ILE A 40 11.08 1.59 12.31
C ILE A 40 9.63 1.27 11.92
N VAL A 41 8.77 2.28 11.99
CA VAL A 41 7.36 2.14 11.61
C VAL A 41 7.21 1.86 10.13
N GLY A 42 7.88 2.62 9.25
CA GLY A 42 7.79 2.42 7.79
C GLY A 42 8.09 0.97 7.41
N LYS A 43 9.26 0.48 7.80
CA LYS A 43 9.68 -0.90 7.50
C LYS A 43 8.73 -1.95 8.10
N SER A 44 8.32 -1.77 9.36
CA SER A 44 7.42 -2.71 10.01
C SER A 44 6.02 -2.72 9.35
N TYR A 45 5.59 -1.57 8.81
CA TYR A 45 4.32 -1.45 8.11
C TYR A 45 4.39 -2.10 6.73
N GLU A 46 5.47 -1.87 5.97
CA GLU A 46 5.71 -2.57 4.70
C GLU A 46 5.64 -4.11 4.87
N MET A 47 6.23 -4.65 5.95
CA MET A 47 6.16 -6.09 6.25
C MET A 47 4.73 -6.56 6.58
N LEU A 48 3.96 -5.75 7.31
CA LEU A 48 2.54 -6.02 7.57
C LEU A 48 1.75 -6.05 6.27
N ARG A 49 2.02 -5.10 5.37
CA ARG A 49 1.37 -4.96 4.08
C ARG A 49 1.65 -6.15 3.16
N GLU A 50 2.90 -6.59 3.07
CA GLU A 50 3.26 -7.81 2.35
C GLU A 50 2.44 -9.02 2.82
N LYS A 51 2.33 -9.24 4.14
CA LYS A 51 1.52 -10.34 4.69
C LYS A 51 0.04 -10.20 4.33
N CYS A 52 -0.49 -8.97 4.43
CA CYS A 52 -1.88 -8.66 4.11
C CYS A 52 -2.20 -8.99 2.65
N ILE A 53 -1.38 -8.50 1.72
CA ILE A 53 -1.52 -8.73 0.27
C ILE A 53 -1.48 -10.23 -0.05
N LYS A 54 -0.53 -10.96 0.55
CA LYS A 54 -0.44 -12.43 0.41
C LYS A 54 -1.68 -13.15 0.95
N SER A 55 -2.22 -12.68 2.07
CA SER A 55 -3.44 -13.25 2.65
C SER A 55 -4.68 -13.05 1.78
N TYR A 56 -4.70 -12.01 0.93
CA TYR A 56 -5.79 -11.74 0.00
C TYR A 56 -5.69 -12.53 -1.31
N GLY A 57 -4.62 -13.31 -1.48
CA GLY A 57 -4.41 -14.22 -2.62
C GLY A 57 -3.55 -13.66 -3.74
N CYS A 58 -2.97 -12.47 -3.56
CA CYS A 58 -1.91 -11.95 -4.42
C CYS A 58 -0.54 -12.40 -3.91
N ASP A 59 0.52 -11.97 -4.58
CA ASP A 59 1.89 -12.13 -4.09
C ASP A 59 2.70 -10.85 -4.35
N ILE A 60 3.90 -10.78 -3.79
CA ILE A 60 4.85 -9.69 -4.02
C ILE A 60 5.90 -10.15 -5.04
N ALA A 61 6.29 -9.23 -5.92
CA ALA A 61 7.36 -9.45 -6.87
C ALA A 61 8.68 -9.74 -6.14
N THR A 62 9.42 -10.73 -6.63
CA THR A 62 10.81 -10.96 -6.26
C THR A 62 11.66 -9.76 -6.66
N LYS A 63 12.89 -9.67 -6.11
CA LYS A 63 13.84 -8.60 -6.47
C LYS A 63 14.05 -8.50 -8.00
N LYS A 64 14.25 -9.65 -8.66
CA LYS A 64 14.45 -9.71 -10.13
C LYS A 64 13.23 -9.23 -10.90
N GLU A 65 12.03 -9.62 -10.47
CA GLU A 65 10.77 -9.16 -11.09
C GLU A 65 10.57 -7.66 -10.88
N ARG A 66 10.87 -7.12 -9.69
CA ARG A 66 10.82 -5.67 -9.42
C ARG A 66 11.74 -4.89 -10.36
N GLU A 67 12.98 -5.33 -10.55
CA GLU A 67 13.92 -4.71 -11.50
C GLU A 67 13.39 -4.74 -12.94
N TYR A 68 12.82 -5.87 -13.34
CA TYR A 68 12.16 -6.02 -14.65
C TYR A 68 10.97 -5.07 -14.81
N PHE A 69 10.04 -5.05 -13.86
CA PHE A 69 8.86 -4.18 -13.91
C PHE A 69 9.22 -2.71 -13.87
N LYS A 70 10.20 -2.32 -13.05
CA LYS A 70 10.70 -0.94 -13.02
C LYS A 70 11.20 -0.51 -14.40
N LYS A 71 11.98 -1.35 -15.08
CA LYS A 71 12.45 -1.09 -16.45
C LYS A 71 11.29 -1.05 -17.45
N MET A 72 10.37 -2.00 -17.37
CA MET A 72 9.18 -2.07 -18.22
C MET A 72 8.33 -0.79 -18.11
N LEU A 73 8.23 -0.22 -16.92
CA LEU A 73 7.43 0.98 -16.63
C LEU A 73 8.19 2.30 -16.82
N GLY A 74 9.35 2.28 -17.50
CA GLY A 74 10.11 3.50 -17.80
C GLY A 74 11.03 3.99 -16.68
N GLY A 75 11.19 3.22 -15.59
CA GLY A 75 12.20 3.44 -14.56
C GLY A 75 11.86 4.46 -13.47
N SER A 76 10.77 5.21 -13.61
CA SER A 76 10.45 6.35 -12.74
C SER A 76 9.81 5.98 -11.41
N TYR A 77 9.04 4.88 -11.35
CA TYR A 77 8.32 4.51 -10.13
C TYR A 77 9.11 3.50 -9.30
N ASP A 78 9.56 3.90 -8.11
CA ASP A 78 10.15 3.01 -7.11
C ASP A 78 9.20 2.74 -5.92
N ALA A 79 8.14 1.99 -6.18
CA ALA A 79 7.13 1.66 -5.17
C ALA A 79 7.68 0.72 -4.08
N ASP A 80 7.07 0.75 -2.90
CA ASP A 80 7.43 -0.12 -1.78
C ASP A 80 7.08 -1.58 -2.10
N GLN A 81 5.87 -1.81 -2.65
CA GLN A 81 5.43 -3.13 -3.10
C GLN A 81 5.12 -3.15 -4.60
N TYR A 82 5.53 -4.24 -5.24
CA TYR A 82 5.12 -4.61 -6.60
C TYR A 82 4.24 -5.84 -6.46
N ILE A 83 2.93 -5.66 -6.64
CA ILE A 83 1.93 -6.70 -6.39
C ILE A 83 1.68 -7.47 -7.68
N VAL A 84 1.80 -8.77 -7.61
CA VAL A 84 1.65 -9.67 -8.75
C VAL A 84 0.55 -10.70 -8.53
N GLN A 85 -0.02 -11.18 -9.62
CA GLN A 85 -0.91 -12.33 -9.58
C GLN A 85 -0.10 -13.57 -9.20
N LYS A 86 -0.58 -14.32 -8.20
CA LYS A 86 0.19 -15.40 -7.57
C LYS A 86 0.69 -16.46 -8.56
N HIS A 87 -0.13 -16.83 -9.54
CA HIS A 87 0.17 -17.93 -10.46
C HIS A 87 0.85 -17.48 -11.75
N THR A 88 0.40 -16.39 -12.37
CA THR A 88 0.94 -15.91 -13.66
C THR A 88 2.13 -14.98 -13.48
N ARG A 89 2.34 -14.47 -12.26
CA ARG A 89 3.32 -13.43 -11.93
C ARG A 89 3.11 -12.11 -12.68
N LYS A 90 1.95 -11.91 -13.31
CA LYS A 90 1.58 -10.66 -13.95
C LYS A 90 1.52 -9.52 -12.93
N LEU A 91 2.08 -8.36 -13.27
CA LEU A 91 1.98 -7.16 -12.44
C LEU A 91 0.54 -6.66 -12.39
N LEU A 92 0.01 -6.52 -11.17
CA LEU A 92 -1.37 -6.07 -10.93
C LEU A 92 -1.41 -4.65 -10.39
N ALA A 93 -0.54 -4.33 -9.42
CA ALA A 93 -0.54 -3.04 -8.75
C ALA A 93 0.85 -2.65 -8.25
N LEU A 94 1.03 -1.35 -8.04
CA LEU A 94 2.17 -0.75 -7.33
C LEU A 94 1.63 -0.09 -6.06
N GLU A 95 2.22 -0.37 -4.91
CA GLU A 95 1.79 0.18 -3.61
C GLU A 95 2.89 1.01 -2.95
N GLU A 96 2.53 2.23 -2.55
CA GLU A 96 3.32 3.08 -1.64
C GLU A 96 2.74 2.96 -0.23
N ASP A 97 3.62 2.60 0.71
CA ASP A 97 3.30 2.27 2.08
C ASP A 97 3.63 3.42 3.01
N LYS A 98 2.64 3.86 3.80
CA LYS A 98 2.82 4.94 4.77
C LYS A 98 2.33 4.54 6.15
N GLY A 99 3.19 3.91 6.95
CA GLY A 99 2.81 3.36 8.26
C GLY A 99 2.43 4.34 9.38
N HIS A 100 2.29 5.64 9.11
CA HIS A 100 1.87 6.63 10.11
C HIS A 100 0.72 7.51 9.62
N TYR A 101 1.02 8.41 8.69
CA TYR A 101 0.08 9.35 8.09
C TYR A 101 0.59 9.82 6.74
N VAL A 102 -0.34 10.02 5.82
CA VAL A 102 -0.09 10.68 4.54
C VAL A 102 -0.06 12.19 4.79
N ASP A 103 1.05 12.83 4.46
CA ASP A 103 1.10 14.29 4.31
C ASP A 103 0.97 14.69 2.84
N LYS A 104 0.74 15.99 2.62
CA LYS A 104 0.58 16.56 1.29
C LYS A 104 1.79 16.29 0.38
N CYS A 105 3.00 16.25 0.93
CA CYS A 105 4.22 15.98 0.16
C CYS A 105 4.25 14.53 -0.32
N PHE A 106 3.95 13.58 0.56
CA PHE A 106 3.87 12.16 0.22
C PHE A 106 2.77 11.88 -0.81
N PHE A 107 1.58 12.46 -0.60
CA PHE A 107 0.47 12.32 -1.54
C PHE A 107 0.82 12.85 -2.93
N LYS A 108 1.41 14.04 -3.02
CA LYS A 108 1.84 14.63 -4.30
C LYS A 108 2.88 13.75 -5.00
N ARG A 109 3.84 13.20 -4.26
CA ARG A 109 4.86 12.30 -4.82
C ARG A 109 4.23 11.03 -5.38
N ALA A 110 3.36 10.37 -4.60
CA ALA A 110 2.67 9.16 -5.06
C ALA A 110 1.81 9.43 -6.30
N LEU A 111 1.12 10.58 -6.34
CA LEU A 111 0.33 10.99 -7.49
C LEU A 111 1.20 11.27 -8.72
N ALA A 112 2.29 12.03 -8.56
CA ALA A 112 3.22 12.33 -9.65
C ALA A 112 3.80 11.04 -10.27
N ASN A 113 4.31 10.14 -9.42
CA ASN A 113 4.82 8.83 -9.86
C ASN A 113 3.76 8.02 -10.63
N ALA A 114 2.51 8.01 -10.13
CA ALA A 114 1.40 7.34 -10.81
C ALA A 114 1.09 7.98 -12.17
N THR A 115 0.98 9.31 -12.24
CA THR A 115 0.68 10.03 -13.49
C THR A 115 1.77 9.85 -14.55
N GLU A 116 3.05 9.91 -14.15
CA GLU A 116 4.19 9.68 -15.04
C GLU A 116 4.18 8.25 -15.60
N THR A 117 3.91 7.27 -14.73
CA THR A 117 3.84 5.86 -15.13
C THR A 117 2.67 5.61 -16.08
N VAL A 118 1.49 6.19 -15.81
CA VAL A 118 0.33 6.12 -16.69
C VAL A 118 0.65 6.72 -18.05
N ALA A 119 1.24 7.91 -18.09
CA ALA A 119 1.61 8.57 -19.33
C ALA A 119 2.60 7.72 -20.14
N TYR A 120 3.60 7.14 -19.48
CA TYR A 120 4.55 6.22 -20.10
C TYR A 120 3.86 4.97 -20.67
N CYS A 121 2.99 4.34 -19.89
CA CYS A 121 2.29 3.13 -20.33
C CYS A 121 1.37 3.40 -21.53
N LEU A 122 0.63 4.52 -21.50
CA LEU A 122 -0.23 4.93 -22.61
C LEU A 122 0.57 5.17 -23.90
N LYS A 123 1.73 5.83 -23.79
CA LYS A 123 2.61 6.12 -24.94
C LYS A 123 3.20 4.84 -25.55
N ASN A 124 3.48 3.83 -24.72
CA ASN A 124 4.18 2.61 -25.14
C ASN A 124 3.26 1.38 -25.28
N ASN A 125 1.94 1.56 -25.21
CA ASN A 125 0.94 0.49 -25.26
C ASN A 125 1.20 -0.64 -24.23
N ILE A 126 1.57 -0.24 -23.01
CA ILE A 126 1.81 -1.14 -21.88
C ILE A 126 0.57 -1.19 -21.02
N GLU A 127 0.24 -2.38 -20.49
CA GLU A 127 -0.87 -2.53 -19.55
C GLU A 127 -0.62 -1.74 -18.26
N ILE A 128 -1.63 -0.98 -17.84
CA ILE A 128 -1.51 -0.03 -16.73
C ILE A 128 -1.89 -0.73 -15.41
N PRO A 129 -0.94 -0.87 -14.46
CA PRO A 129 -1.25 -1.45 -13.15
C PRO A 129 -2.14 -0.50 -12.34
N TYR A 130 -2.73 -1.01 -11.27
CA TYR A 130 -3.33 -0.16 -10.25
C TYR A 130 -2.24 0.55 -9.43
N PHE A 131 -2.57 1.72 -8.89
CA PHE A 131 -1.68 2.46 -7.99
C PHE A 131 -2.36 2.53 -6.64
N ILE A 132 -1.68 2.05 -5.61
CA ILE A 132 -2.25 1.96 -4.26
C ILE A 132 -1.43 2.86 -3.34
N LEU A 133 -2.14 3.72 -2.62
CA LEU A 133 -1.60 4.42 -1.47
C LEU A 133 -2.18 3.74 -0.22
N SER A 134 -1.33 3.14 0.60
CA SER A 134 -1.74 2.42 1.80
C SER A 134 -1.27 3.14 3.05
N CYS A 135 -2.19 3.47 3.96
CA CYS A 135 -1.86 4.15 5.20
C CYS A 135 -2.84 3.79 6.31
N PRO A 136 -2.44 3.65 7.57
CA PRO A 136 -3.40 3.51 8.66
C PRO A 136 -4.46 4.60 8.71
N THR A 137 -4.05 5.86 8.51
CA THR A 137 -4.88 7.04 8.73
C THR A 137 -5.52 7.57 7.48
N ASN A 138 -6.68 8.20 7.66
CA ASN A 138 -7.32 8.93 6.60
C ASN A 138 -6.52 10.17 6.20
N TYR A 139 -6.50 10.47 4.91
CA TYR A 139 -6.12 11.77 4.38
C TYR A 139 -7.39 12.59 4.12
N LYS A 140 -7.77 13.43 5.08
CA LYS A 140 -9.06 14.17 5.11
C LYS A 140 -9.43 14.83 3.77
N ASP A 141 -8.43 15.39 3.09
CA ASP A 141 -8.63 16.14 1.85
C ASP A 141 -8.31 15.32 0.59
N TYR A 142 -8.26 13.99 0.67
CA TYR A 142 -7.87 13.13 -0.46
C TYR A 142 -8.62 13.45 -1.75
N ASN A 143 -9.95 13.44 -1.73
CA ASN A 143 -10.76 13.70 -2.92
C ASN A 143 -10.58 15.14 -3.44
N ALA A 144 -10.50 16.12 -2.53
CA ALA A 144 -10.31 17.52 -2.90
C ALA A 144 -8.93 17.76 -3.52
N GLN A 145 -7.88 17.16 -2.96
CA GLN A 145 -6.52 17.25 -3.49
C GLN A 145 -6.35 16.47 -4.78
N LEU A 146 -7.00 15.31 -4.91
CA LEU A 146 -6.99 14.53 -6.14
C LEU A 146 -7.63 15.33 -7.28
N ARG A 147 -8.83 15.89 -7.06
CA ARG A 147 -9.50 16.77 -8.02
C ARG A 147 -8.64 17.98 -8.36
N PHE A 148 -8.11 18.67 -7.35
CA PHE A 148 -7.28 19.86 -7.58
C PHE A 148 -6.05 19.56 -8.45
N LEU A 149 -5.33 18.46 -8.15
CA LEU A 149 -4.10 18.13 -8.85
C LEU A 149 -4.34 17.54 -10.24
N LEU A 150 -5.43 16.80 -10.44
CA LEU A 150 -5.74 16.15 -11.71
C LEU A 150 -6.59 17.01 -12.65
N ASP A 151 -7.60 17.71 -12.12
CA ASP A 151 -8.58 18.45 -12.91
C ASP A 151 -8.24 19.93 -12.96
N ASP A 152 -8.11 20.57 -11.79
CA ASP A 152 -8.10 22.04 -11.71
C ASP A 152 -6.79 22.66 -12.21
N LEU A 153 -5.65 22.00 -12.00
CA LEU A 153 -4.35 22.52 -12.45
C LEU A 153 -4.05 22.23 -13.93
N SER A 154 -4.83 21.38 -14.60
CA SER A 154 -4.61 21.01 -16.02
C SER A 154 -3.16 20.58 -16.34
N LEU A 155 -2.46 19.99 -15.36
CA LEU A 155 -1.04 19.61 -15.49
C LEU A 155 -0.83 18.39 -16.39
N PHE A 156 -1.88 17.60 -16.60
CA PHE A 156 -1.80 16.29 -17.23
C PHE A 156 -2.79 16.17 -18.38
N ASP A 157 -2.44 15.34 -19.35
CA ASP A 157 -3.34 14.96 -20.44
C ASP A 157 -4.64 14.34 -19.88
N LYS A 158 -5.78 14.68 -20.49
CA LYS A 158 -7.11 14.22 -20.04
C LYS A 158 -7.20 12.69 -19.94
N LYS A 159 -6.56 11.96 -20.86
CA LYS A 159 -6.54 10.49 -20.84
C LYS A 159 -5.75 9.95 -19.66
N VAL A 160 -4.64 10.61 -19.30
CA VAL A 160 -3.85 10.26 -18.10
C VAL A 160 -4.70 10.46 -16.85
N VAL A 161 -5.38 11.61 -16.74
CA VAL A 161 -6.26 11.95 -15.62
C VAL A 161 -7.36 10.89 -15.43
N GLU A 162 -8.08 10.54 -16.50
CA GLU A 162 -9.16 9.56 -16.42
C GLU A 162 -8.67 8.17 -15.99
N VAL A 163 -7.54 7.72 -16.51
CA VAL A 163 -6.93 6.46 -16.06
C VAL A 163 -6.52 6.54 -14.59
N CYS A 164 -5.92 7.65 -14.14
CA CYS A 164 -5.55 7.83 -12.74
C CYS A 164 -6.76 7.79 -11.81
N LYS A 165 -7.89 8.43 -12.16
CA LYS A 165 -9.13 8.35 -11.35
C LYS A 165 -9.64 6.91 -11.20
N GLN A 166 -9.48 6.09 -12.24
CA GLN A 166 -9.91 4.70 -12.22
C GLN A 166 -8.94 3.78 -11.47
N LYS A 167 -7.64 3.97 -11.68
CA LYS A 167 -6.57 3.05 -11.25
C LYS A 167 -5.91 3.43 -9.92
N LEU A 168 -5.98 4.69 -9.48
CA LEU A 168 -5.48 5.11 -8.18
C LEU A 168 -6.49 4.71 -7.10
N LYS A 169 -6.01 4.05 -6.05
CA LYS A 169 -6.77 3.65 -4.87
C LYS A 169 -6.04 4.13 -3.63
N PHE A 170 -6.82 4.61 -2.66
CA PHE A 170 -6.32 4.95 -1.35
C PHE A 170 -7.00 4.05 -0.32
N PHE A 171 -6.21 3.19 0.31
CA PHE A 171 -6.67 2.35 1.40
C PHE A 171 -6.19 2.94 2.72
N HIS A 172 -7.17 3.21 3.57
CA HIS A 172 -6.99 3.64 4.93
C HIS A 172 -7.78 2.72 5.85
N HIS A 173 -7.30 2.53 7.07
CA HIS A 173 -7.87 1.54 7.99
C HIS A 173 -8.55 2.17 9.21
N CYS A 174 -8.44 3.49 9.39
CA CYS A 174 -9.18 4.25 10.39
C CYS A 174 -9.66 5.60 9.83
N HIS A 175 -10.74 6.14 10.39
CA HIS A 175 -11.31 7.42 9.94
C HIS A 175 -10.54 8.66 10.40
N HIS A 176 -9.74 8.53 11.46
CA HIS A 176 -9.01 9.67 11.99
C HIS A 176 -7.75 9.97 11.16
N GLY A 177 -7.40 11.25 11.12
CA GLY A 177 -6.19 11.71 10.48
C GLY A 177 -4.95 11.50 11.36
N ARG A 178 -3.97 12.37 11.15
CA ARG A 178 -2.69 12.36 11.84
C ARG A 178 -2.81 12.30 13.37
N THR A 179 -2.27 11.23 13.96
CA THR A 179 -2.02 11.15 15.41
C THR A 179 -0.91 12.13 15.80
N SER A 180 -1.04 12.77 16.98
CA SER A 180 -0.01 13.70 17.46
C SER A 180 1.34 13.00 17.60
N ARG A 181 2.44 13.69 17.26
CA ARG A 181 3.80 13.15 17.40
C ARG A 181 4.08 12.66 18.81
N THR A 182 3.49 13.33 19.81
CA THR A 182 3.61 13.02 21.24
C THR A 182 2.91 11.73 21.67
N LYS A 183 1.99 11.19 20.87
CA LYS A 183 1.29 9.92 21.14
C LYS A 183 1.88 8.74 20.34
N TYR A 184 2.82 9.03 19.44
CA TYR A 184 3.34 8.03 18.51
C TYR A 184 4.44 7.17 19.16
N LEU A 185 4.18 5.87 19.31
CA LEU A 185 5.06 4.92 19.99
C LEU A 185 5.42 5.34 21.43
N THR A 186 4.49 5.97 22.15
CA THR A 186 4.63 6.22 23.60
C THR A 186 4.03 5.11 24.44
N THR A 187 3.17 4.29 23.84
CA THR A 187 2.60 3.06 24.41
C THR A 187 2.82 1.90 23.45
N ASP A 188 2.77 0.68 23.98
CA ASP A 188 2.71 -0.58 23.22
C ASP A 188 1.35 -0.83 22.55
N LYS A 189 0.31 -0.10 23.00
CA LYS A 189 -1.03 -0.12 22.40
C LYS A 189 -1.04 0.53 21.02
N ASN A 190 -1.79 -0.09 20.11
CA ASN A 190 -2.14 0.47 18.80
C ASN A 190 -2.89 1.81 18.98
N PRO A 191 -2.39 2.93 18.42
CA PRO A 191 -3.06 4.22 18.53
C PRO A 191 -4.17 4.43 17.48
N PHE A 192 -4.45 3.42 16.65
CA PHE A 192 -5.44 3.46 15.57
C PHE A 192 -6.63 2.54 15.86
N ILE A 193 -7.85 3.07 15.69
CA ILE A 193 -9.08 2.26 15.73
C ILE A 193 -9.32 1.73 14.32
N ILE A 194 -9.06 0.44 14.12
CA ILE A 194 -9.21 -0.20 12.81
C ILE A 194 -10.68 -0.55 12.56
N GLU A 195 -11.19 -0.12 11.41
CA GLU A 195 -12.58 -0.30 11.00
C GLU A 195 -12.72 -1.48 10.02
N ASP A 196 -13.60 -2.44 10.32
CA ASP A 196 -13.73 -3.67 9.52
C ASP A 196 -14.23 -3.40 8.11
N ASN A 197 -15.15 -2.45 7.94
CA ASN A 197 -15.68 -2.06 6.62
C ASN A 197 -14.60 -1.52 5.68
N LEU A 198 -13.58 -0.84 6.21
CA LEU A 198 -12.44 -0.31 5.44
C LEU A 198 -11.49 -1.44 5.02
N VAL A 199 -11.19 -2.36 5.95
CA VAL A 199 -10.40 -3.58 5.66
C VAL A 199 -11.12 -4.44 4.61
N ASP A 200 -12.44 -4.60 4.73
CA ASP A 200 -13.25 -5.38 3.78
C ASP A 200 -13.30 -4.73 2.40
N ALA A 201 -13.33 -3.40 2.31
CA ALA A 201 -13.28 -2.69 1.03
C ALA A 201 -11.96 -2.97 0.30
N GLU A 202 -10.84 -2.95 1.02
CA GLU A 202 -9.54 -3.34 0.49
C GLU A 202 -9.52 -4.81 0.05
N LYS A 203 -10.00 -5.72 0.88
CA LYS A 203 -10.07 -7.16 0.57
C LYS A 203 -10.92 -7.44 -0.69
N ARG A 204 -12.05 -6.74 -0.86
CA ARG A 204 -12.88 -6.81 -2.07
C ARG A 204 -12.10 -6.36 -3.31
N PHE A 205 -11.37 -5.26 -3.20
CA PHE A 205 -10.53 -4.76 -4.29
C PHE A 205 -9.46 -5.79 -4.70
N PHE A 206 -8.72 -6.35 -3.75
CA PHE A 206 -7.73 -7.40 -4.05
C PHE A 206 -8.37 -8.64 -4.66
N SER A 207 -9.58 -9.00 -4.24
CA SER A 207 -10.34 -10.11 -4.82
C SER A 207 -10.76 -9.86 -6.26
N MET A 208 -11.03 -8.61 -6.62
CA MET A 208 -11.35 -8.19 -7.99
C MET A 208 -10.12 -8.24 -8.91
N ILE A 209 -8.97 -7.74 -8.46
CA ILE A 209 -7.78 -7.62 -9.33
C ILE A 209 -6.97 -8.91 -9.47
N LYS A 210 -7.15 -9.88 -8.57
CA LYS A 210 -6.46 -11.17 -8.65
C LYS A 210 -7.12 -12.16 -9.62
N GLY A 211 -8.38 -11.90 -9.97
CA GLY A 211 -9.22 -12.71 -10.85
C GLY A 211 -8.67 -12.83 -12.26
#